data_AF-A0A2U9BCY0-F1
#
_entry.id   AF-A0A2U9BCY0-F1
#
_cell.length_a   1.000
_cell.length_b   1.000
_cell.length_c   1.000
_cell.angle_alpha   90.00
_cell.angle_beta   90.00
_cell.angle_gamma   90.00
#
_symmetry.space_group_name_H-M   'P 1'
#
loop_
_entity.id
_entity.type
_entity.pdbx_description
1 polymer ?
#
loop_
_entity_poly.entity_id
_entity_poly.type
_entity_poly.pdbx_seq_one_letter_code
_entity_poly.pdbx_strand_id
1 'polypeptide(L)'
;MLTATLLVCAFAALTGADDLNNSSAINNTVFNVALSCPVDWKLFGDHCFHLVSRQMTWVDAQKNCETLDANLASIQSIEEQMFVKSFIQLHAGENEEVWIGGSDCQQEFVFFWIDGASFKFTNWCPKEPDNSGKNQHCIQFNYGGKSQHVISLHAECFSL
;
A
#
# COMPACT_ATOMS: atom_id res chain seq x y z
N MET A 1 22.51 0.26 5.17
CA MET A 1 21.25 -0.09 4.51
C MET A 1 20.15 0.12 5.54
N LEU A 2 19.31 1.12 5.32
CA LEU A 2 18.15 1.40 6.16
C LEU A 2 17.03 0.43 5.79
N THR A 3 16.28 0.00 6.80
CA THR A 3 15.29 -1.07 6.65
C THR A 3 14.11 -0.75 7.54
N ALA A 4 12.89 -0.81 7.02
CA ALA A 4 11.70 -0.82 7.86
C ALA A 4 11.43 -2.24 8.35
N THR A 5 10.84 -2.38 9.53
CA THR A 5 10.43 -3.67 10.10
C THR A 5 9.08 -4.15 9.56
N LEU A 6 8.39 -3.30 8.80
CA LEU A 6 7.04 -3.52 8.29
C LEU A 6 6.92 -3.03 6.85
N LEU A 7 6.08 -3.71 6.07
CA LEU A 7 5.67 -3.27 4.72
C LEU A 7 4.20 -3.64 4.46
N VAL A 8 3.52 -2.87 3.61
CA VAL A 8 2.15 -3.18 3.16
C VAL A 8 2.18 -3.62 1.71
N CYS A 9 1.75 -4.85 1.43
CA CYS A 9 1.49 -5.32 0.08
C CYS A 9 0.03 -5.15 -0.29
N ALA A 10 -0.27 -4.84 -1.56
CA ALA A 10 -1.62 -4.79 -2.07
C ALA A 10 -1.73 -5.33 -3.51
N PHE A 11 -2.91 -5.86 -3.84
CA PHE A 11 -3.29 -6.23 -5.21
C PHE A 11 -4.82 -6.08 -5.39
N ALA A 12 -5.29 -6.08 -6.63
CA ALA A 12 -6.72 -5.95 -6.94
C ALA A 12 -7.52 -7.18 -6.48
N ALA A 13 -8.62 -6.95 -5.78
CA ALA A 13 -9.47 -8.02 -5.25
C ALA A 13 -10.06 -8.88 -6.37
N LEU A 14 -10.18 -10.18 -6.10
CA LEU A 14 -10.79 -11.11 -7.04
C LEU A 14 -12.31 -10.99 -6.97
N THR A 15 -12.93 -11.00 -8.13
CA THR A 15 -14.36 -11.25 -8.26
C THR A 15 -14.67 -12.67 -7.77
N GLY A 16 -15.44 -12.81 -6.69
CA GLY A 16 -16.06 -14.07 -6.36
C GLY A 16 -17.12 -14.37 -7.41
N ALA A 17 -16.91 -15.39 -8.22
CA ALA A 17 -18.03 -16.07 -8.86
C ALA A 17 -18.73 -16.86 -7.76
N ASP A 18 -19.66 -16.23 -7.04
CA ASP A 18 -20.65 -17.00 -6.29
C ASP A 18 -21.36 -17.91 -7.30
N ASP A 19 -21.52 -19.19 -6.94
CA ASP A 19 -22.19 -20.21 -7.74
C ASP A 19 -23.56 -19.71 -8.24
N LEU A 20 -23.63 -19.17 -9.46
CA LEU A 20 -24.90 -18.89 -10.16
C LEU A 20 -25.46 -20.21 -10.71
N ASN A 21 -25.74 -21.14 -9.81
CA ASN A 21 -26.64 -22.27 -10.03
C ASN A 21 -27.53 -22.39 -8.79
N ASN A 22 -28.47 -21.47 -8.64
CA ASN A 22 -29.86 -21.75 -8.27
C ASN A 22 -30.63 -20.43 -8.01
N SER A 23 -30.91 -19.66 -9.05
CA SER A 23 -32.06 -18.75 -9.02
C SER A 23 -32.61 -18.59 -10.42
N SER A 24 -33.67 -19.33 -10.70
CA SER A 24 -34.53 -19.16 -11.87
C SER A 24 -35.34 -17.86 -11.72
N ALA A 25 -34.69 -16.70 -11.90
CA ALA A 25 -35.27 -15.35 -11.93
C ALA A 25 -34.13 -14.30 -12.08
N ILE A 26 -34.07 -13.28 -12.95
CA ILE A 26 -34.89 -12.67 -14.01
C ILE A 26 -33.93 -11.79 -14.85
N ASN A 27 -34.35 -11.43 -16.06
CA ASN A 27 -33.72 -10.49 -17.01
C ASN A 27 -33.41 -9.09 -16.42
N ASN A 28 -32.23 -8.55 -16.79
CA ASN A 28 -31.78 -7.14 -16.73
C ASN A 28 -31.49 -6.50 -15.35
N THR A 29 -30.32 -6.80 -14.73
CA THR A 29 -29.70 -5.99 -13.66
C THR A 29 -28.19 -6.28 -13.55
N VAL A 30 -27.42 -5.26 -13.18
CA VAL A 30 -25.96 -5.28 -12.94
C VAL A 30 -25.54 -6.52 -12.16
N PHE A 31 -24.58 -7.30 -12.70
CA PHE A 31 -23.93 -8.39 -11.98
C PHE A 31 -23.31 -7.81 -10.70
N ASN A 32 -23.91 -8.06 -9.55
CA ASN A 32 -23.41 -7.60 -8.27
C ASN A 32 -22.35 -8.60 -7.81
N VAL A 33 -21.15 -8.46 -8.36
CA VAL A 33 -20.04 -9.38 -8.13
C VAL A 33 -19.40 -9.02 -6.79
N ALA A 34 -19.51 -9.92 -5.82
CA ALA A 34 -18.88 -9.73 -4.52
C ALA A 34 -17.35 -9.85 -4.65
N LEU A 35 -16.63 -8.83 -4.21
CA LEU A 35 -15.17 -8.84 -4.17
C LEU A 35 -14.68 -9.63 -2.95
N SER A 36 -13.58 -10.36 -3.12
CA SER A 36 -13.01 -11.21 -2.07
C SER A 36 -11.49 -11.15 -2.05
N CYS A 37 -10.93 -11.43 -0.87
CA CYS A 37 -9.49 -11.51 -0.64
C CYS A 37 -9.11 -12.90 -0.11
N PRO A 38 -7.87 -13.35 -0.36
CA PRO A 38 -7.35 -14.57 0.24
C PRO A 38 -7.33 -14.50 1.78
N VAL A 39 -7.14 -15.65 2.40
CA VAL A 39 -6.94 -15.75 3.85
C VAL A 39 -5.78 -14.85 4.27
N ASP A 40 -5.95 -14.13 5.40
CA ASP A 40 -4.98 -13.17 5.95
C ASP A 40 -4.74 -11.88 5.15
N TRP A 41 -5.53 -11.65 4.09
CA TRP A 41 -5.63 -10.36 3.41
C TRP A 41 -6.88 -9.60 3.86
N LYS A 42 -6.82 -8.27 3.86
CA LYS A 42 -7.95 -7.41 4.23
C LYS A 42 -8.45 -6.66 3.01
N LEU A 43 -9.74 -6.80 2.72
CA LEU A 43 -10.43 -6.08 1.65
C LEU A 43 -10.68 -4.64 2.08
N PHE A 44 -10.31 -3.69 1.24
CA PHE A 44 -10.76 -2.30 1.32
C PHE A 44 -10.97 -1.77 -0.10
N GLY A 45 -12.17 -1.24 -0.38
CA GLY A 45 -12.57 -0.90 -1.74
C GLY A 45 -12.51 -2.13 -2.64
N ASP A 46 -11.71 -2.04 -3.68
CA ASP A 46 -11.44 -3.08 -4.68
C ASP A 46 -10.03 -3.68 -4.57
N HIS A 47 -9.35 -3.50 -3.45
CA HIS A 47 -8.00 -3.98 -3.21
C HIS A 47 -7.90 -4.85 -1.95
N CYS A 48 -7.00 -5.82 -2.00
CA CYS A 48 -6.62 -6.67 -0.89
C CYS A 48 -5.29 -6.19 -0.33
N PHE A 49 -5.22 -5.99 0.98
CA PHE A 49 -4.02 -5.52 1.69
C PHE A 49 -3.48 -6.59 2.63
N HIS A 50 -2.15 -6.69 2.71
CA HIS A 50 -1.46 -7.61 3.61
C HIS A 50 -0.26 -6.93 4.27
N LEU A 51 -0.09 -7.18 5.57
CA LEU A 51 0.99 -6.62 6.37
C LEU A 51 2.08 -7.68 6.55
N VAL A 52 3.31 -7.38 6.14
CA VAL A 52 4.46 -8.26 6.38
C VAL A 52 5.35 -7.63 7.45
N SER A 53 5.64 -8.38 8.50
CA SER A 53 6.52 -7.97 9.61
C SER A 53 7.90 -8.60 9.44
N ARG A 54 8.75 -7.94 8.67
CA ARG A 54 10.14 -8.35 8.42
C ARG A 54 10.99 -7.14 8.07
N GLN A 55 12.19 -7.10 8.63
CA GLN A 55 13.16 -6.05 8.35
C GLN A 55 13.68 -6.17 6.91
N MET A 56 13.40 -5.19 6.06
CA MET A 56 13.76 -5.19 4.63
C MET A 56 14.11 -3.79 4.12
N THR A 57 14.98 -3.75 3.10
CA THR A 57 15.13 -2.56 2.25
C THR A 57 13.85 -2.37 1.42
N TRP A 58 13.62 -1.18 0.85
CA TRP A 58 12.44 -0.95 0.01
C TRP A 58 12.40 -1.90 -1.20
N VAL A 59 13.54 -2.14 -1.84
CA VAL A 59 13.66 -3.05 -2.99
C VAL A 59 13.36 -4.50 -2.57
N ASP A 60 13.88 -4.96 -1.44
CA ASP A 60 13.58 -6.30 -0.94
C ASP A 60 12.12 -6.44 -0.51
N ALA A 61 11.51 -5.38 0.01
CA ALA A 61 10.10 -5.33 0.37
C ALA A 61 9.21 -5.44 -0.88
N GLN A 62 9.54 -4.72 -1.96
CA GLN A 62 8.86 -4.87 -3.25
C GLN A 62 8.98 -6.29 -3.80
N LYS A 63 10.19 -6.85 -3.83
CA LYS A 63 10.41 -8.25 -4.25
C LYS A 63 9.62 -9.24 -3.38
N ASN A 64 9.47 -8.95 -2.09
CA ASN A 64 8.65 -9.78 -1.21
C ASN A 64 7.16 -9.72 -1.59
N CYS A 65 6.61 -8.54 -1.87
CA CYS A 65 5.24 -8.42 -2.36
C CYS A 65 5.05 -9.12 -3.71
N GLU A 66 6.03 -9.06 -4.62
CA GLU A 66 5.98 -9.76 -5.91
C GLU A 66 5.90 -11.28 -5.73
N THR A 67 6.55 -11.84 -4.70
CA THR A 67 6.41 -13.28 -4.37
C THR A 67 5.01 -13.69 -3.90
N LEU A 68 4.17 -12.70 -3.57
CA LEU A 68 2.77 -12.85 -3.17
C LEU A 68 1.80 -12.42 -4.28
N ASP A 69 2.28 -12.28 -5.53
CA ASP A 69 1.52 -11.75 -6.67
C ASP A 69 0.94 -10.34 -6.41
N ALA A 70 1.66 -9.54 -5.63
CA ALA A 70 1.26 -8.20 -5.21
C ALA A 70 2.39 -7.18 -5.42
N ASN A 71 2.09 -5.91 -5.15
CA ASN A 71 3.07 -4.84 -5.09
C ASN A 71 3.07 -4.20 -3.70
N LEU A 72 4.12 -3.44 -3.36
CA LEU A 72 3.99 -2.48 -2.26
C LEU A 72 2.81 -1.54 -2.53
N ALA A 73 1.96 -1.33 -1.52
CA ALA A 73 0.68 -0.67 -1.68
C ALA A 73 0.82 0.80 -2.11
N SER A 74 -0.03 1.25 -3.04
CA SER A 74 -0.33 2.67 -3.22
C SER A 74 -1.31 3.16 -2.15
N ILE A 75 -1.45 4.49 -2.02
CA ILE A 75 -2.51 5.11 -1.23
C ILE A 75 -3.21 6.13 -2.14
N GLN A 76 -4.49 5.91 -2.43
CA GLN A 76 -5.22 6.67 -3.44
C GLN A 76 -6.30 7.60 -2.85
N SER A 77 -6.58 7.48 -1.55
CA SER A 77 -7.60 8.29 -0.87
C SER A 77 -7.32 8.44 0.62
N ILE A 78 -8.02 9.39 1.26
CA ILE A 78 -7.92 9.56 2.72
C ILE A 78 -8.58 8.40 3.47
N GLU A 79 -9.64 7.82 2.91
CA GLU A 79 -10.32 6.65 3.46
C GLU A 79 -9.41 5.42 3.46
N GLU A 80 -8.71 5.19 2.35
CA GLU A 80 -7.70 4.13 2.24
C GLU A 80 -6.54 4.35 3.21
N GLN A 81 -6.05 5.59 3.32
CA GLN A 81 -5.03 5.94 4.29
C GLN A 81 -5.48 5.63 5.73
N MET A 82 -6.70 6.01 6.10
CA MET A 82 -7.27 5.73 7.42
C MET A 82 -7.38 4.23 7.66
N PHE A 83 -7.84 3.47 6.65
CA PHE A 83 -7.88 2.02 6.70
C PHE A 83 -6.49 1.42 6.91
N VAL A 84 -5.49 1.79 6.10
CA VAL A 84 -4.11 1.27 6.20
C VAL A 84 -3.53 1.61 7.57
N LYS A 85 -3.72 2.84 8.07
CA LYS A 85 -3.28 3.23 9.41
C LYS A 85 -3.88 2.33 10.49
N SER A 86 -5.20 2.15 10.49
CA SER A 86 -5.88 1.29 11.47
C SER A 86 -5.49 -0.18 11.31
N PHE A 87 -5.32 -0.66 10.08
CA PHE A 87 -4.89 -2.02 9.80
C PHE A 87 -3.50 -2.29 10.38
N ILE A 88 -2.55 -1.38 10.17
CA ILE A 88 -1.21 -1.48 10.76
C ILE A 88 -1.29 -1.44 12.29
N GLN A 89 -1.98 -0.47 12.88
CA GLN A 89 -2.08 -0.31 14.35
C GLN A 89 -2.70 -1.52 15.07
N LEU A 90 -3.55 -2.29 14.39
CA LEU A 90 -4.15 -3.51 14.95
C LEU A 90 -3.18 -4.71 14.97
N HIS A 91 -2.16 -4.71 14.09
CA HIS A 91 -1.31 -5.88 13.85
C HIS A 91 0.17 -5.63 14.17
N ALA A 92 0.57 -4.36 14.20
CA ALA A 92 1.87 -3.89 14.65
C ALA A 92 1.65 -2.92 15.80
N GLY A 93 2.47 -3.03 16.85
CA GLY A 93 2.45 -2.07 17.96
C GLY A 93 2.90 -0.67 17.52
N GLU A 94 3.33 0.15 18.46
CA GLU A 94 3.89 1.48 18.20
C GLU A 94 5.28 1.36 17.53
N ASN A 95 5.37 0.93 16.27
CA ASN A 95 6.51 1.26 15.42
C ASN A 95 6.16 2.48 14.57
N GLU A 96 7.18 3.17 14.09
CA GLU A 96 7.00 4.50 13.52
C GLU A 96 6.76 4.45 12.01
N GLU A 97 7.29 3.45 11.30
CA GLU A 97 7.44 3.49 9.83
C GLU A 97 7.11 2.15 9.15
N VAL A 98 6.45 2.23 7.99
CA VAL A 98 6.12 1.08 7.12
C VAL A 98 6.46 1.42 5.67
N TRP A 99 7.02 0.47 4.92
CA TRP A 99 7.21 0.67 3.47
C TRP A 99 5.88 0.62 2.70
N ILE A 100 5.71 1.58 1.79
CA ILE A 100 4.65 1.62 0.77
C ILE A 100 5.27 1.84 -0.62
N GLY A 101 4.49 1.69 -1.68
CA GLY A 101 5.01 1.51 -3.04
C GLY A 101 5.47 2.77 -3.75
N GLY A 102 5.52 3.91 -3.05
CA GLY A 102 5.78 5.20 -3.67
C GLY A 102 7.27 5.46 -3.76
N SER A 103 7.72 6.06 -4.87
CA SER A 103 9.11 6.47 -5.01
C SER A 103 9.32 7.54 -6.09
N ASP A 104 10.45 8.24 -6.07
CA ASP A 104 10.90 9.15 -7.14
C ASP A 104 12.24 8.72 -7.77
N CYS A 105 12.60 7.45 -7.59
CA CYS A 105 13.92 6.90 -7.94
C CYS A 105 14.24 6.92 -9.43
N GLN A 106 13.21 7.01 -10.28
CA GLN A 106 13.37 7.14 -11.73
C GLN A 106 13.69 8.58 -12.15
N GLN A 107 13.11 9.57 -11.45
CA GLN A 107 13.30 10.98 -11.71
C GLN A 107 12.97 11.76 -10.44
N GLU A 108 14.00 12.42 -9.90
CA GLU A 108 13.93 13.28 -8.73
C GLU A 108 12.73 14.25 -8.78
N PHE A 109 11.98 14.34 -7.68
CA PHE A 109 10.74 15.11 -7.53
C PHE A 109 9.56 14.66 -8.41
N VAL A 110 9.69 13.56 -9.15
CA VAL A 110 8.61 12.95 -9.93
C VAL A 110 8.26 11.60 -9.33
N PHE A 111 7.24 11.63 -8.48
CA PHE A 111 6.78 10.47 -7.72
C PHE A 111 5.86 9.57 -8.54
N PHE A 112 6.03 8.27 -8.35
CA PHE A 112 5.17 7.23 -8.91
C PHE A 112 4.88 6.16 -7.86
N TRP A 113 3.75 5.46 -8.03
CA TRP A 113 3.48 4.21 -7.33
C TRP A 113 3.98 3.03 -8.16
N ILE A 114 4.67 2.08 -7.53
CA ILE A 114 5.26 0.92 -8.20
C ILE A 114 4.21 -0.03 -8.82
N ASP A 115 2.98 -0.01 -8.31
CA ASP A 115 1.83 -0.73 -8.84
C ASP A 115 1.20 -0.08 -10.09
N GLY A 116 1.70 1.08 -10.52
CA GLY A 116 1.20 1.83 -11.67
C GLY A 116 -0.01 2.72 -11.38
N ALA A 117 -0.44 2.83 -10.11
CA ALA A 117 -1.50 3.73 -9.70
C ALA A 117 -1.16 5.20 -9.98
N SER A 118 -2.19 6.02 -10.20
CA SER A 118 -1.99 7.46 -10.41
C SER A 118 -1.54 8.15 -9.12
N PHE A 119 -0.43 8.88 -9.19
CA PHE A 119 0.08 9.65 -8.06
C PHE A 119 -0.67 10.99 -7.91
N LYS A 120 -1.94 10.92 -7.47
CA LYS A 120 -2.84 12.10 -7.31
C LYS A 120 -3.12 12.45 -5.86
N PHE A 121 -3.22 11.44 -5.00
CA PHE A 121 -3.42 11.62 -3.58
C PHE A 121 -2.07 11.67 -2.88
N THR A 122 -1.88 12.68 -2.04
CA THR A 122 -0.71 12.81 -1.19
C THR A 122 -1.13 13.40 0.14
N ASN A 123 -0.51 12.94 1.22
CA ASN A 123 -0.72 13.48 2.54
C ASN A 123 0.59 13.54 3.32
N TRP A 124 1.52 14.29 2.73
CA TRP A 124 2.88 14.49 3.20
C TRP A 124 2.91 15.03 4.63
N CYS A 125 3.80 14.49 5.45
CA CYS A 125 4.17 15.06 6.73
C CYS A 125 4.66 16.50 6.54
N PRO A 126 4.46 17.39 7.54
CA PRO A 126 4.93 18.76 7.43
C PRO A 126 6.42 18.81 7.05
N LYS A 127 6.73 19.56 5.98
CA LYS A 127 8.07 19.72 5.35
C LYS A 127 8.50 18.63 4.38
N GLU A 128 7.71 17.58 4.19
CA GLU A 128 7.96 16.55 3.16
C GLU A 128 7.29 16.90 1.82
N PRO A 129 7.81 16.39 0.69
CA PRO A 129 9.09 15.71 0.53
C PRO A 129 10.28 16.68 0.68
N ASP A 130 11.24 16.41 1.56
CA ASP A 130 12.38 17.33 1.80
C ASP A 130 13.68 16.95 1.05
N ASN A 131 13.74 15.71 0.53
CA ASN A 131 14.93 15.09 -0.05
C ASN A 131 16.21 15.36 0.77
N SER A 132 16.12 15.14 2.08
CA SER A 132 17.22 15.39 3.00
C SER A 132 18.46 14.61 2.60
N GLY A 133 19.60 15.32 2.51
CA GLY A 133 20.87 14.74 2.08
C GLY A 133 20.93 14.32 0.60
N LYS A 134 19.92 14.66 -0.22
CA LYS A 134 19.83 14.30 -1.65
C LYS A 134 19.86 12.80 -1.93
N ASN A 135 19.28 12.01 -1.05
CA ASN A 135 19.34 10.55 -1.12
C ASN A 135 18.02 9.88 -0.69
N GLN A 136 16.92 10.64 -0.56
CA GLN A 136 15.63 10.11 -0.13
C GLN A 136 14.68 9.97 -1.28
N HIS A 137 14.38 8.72 -1.63
CA HIS A 137 13.64 8.43 -2.84
C HIS A 137 12.50 7.43 -2.66
N CYS A 138 12.42 6.76 -1.50
CA CYS A 138 11.36 5.81 -1.19
C CYS A 138 10.35 6.43 -0.23
N ILE A 139 9.07 6.14 -0.43
CA ILE A 139 8.01 6.64 0.44
C ILE A 139 7.75 5.66 1.60
N GLN A 140 7.64 6.21 2.81
CA GLN A 140 7.16 5.52 4.00
C GLN A 140 5.80 6.01 4.43
N PHE A 141 5.12 5.15 5.19
CA PHE A 141 3.88 5.43 5.89
C PHE A 141 4.14 5.49 7.40
N ASN A 142 4.01 6.69 7.97
CA ASN A 142 4.12 6.97 9.39
C ASN A 142 2.76 6.78 10.08
N TYR A 143 2.62 5.72 10.86
CA TYR A 143 1.34 5.39 11.50
C TYR A 143 1.31 5.64 13.01
N GLY A 144 2.45 6.05 13.57
CA GLY A 144 2.58 6.47 14.96
C GLY A 144 1.82 7.75 15.29
N GLY A 145 1.29 7.83 16.50
CA GLY A 145 0.67 9.05 17.04
C GLY A 145 -0.64 9.50 16.37
N LYS A 146 -1.06 10.73 16.70
CA LYS A 146 -2.36 11.31 16.30
C LYS A 146 -2.32 12.10 14.98
N SER A 147 -1.16 12.19 14.33
CA SER A 147 -1.04 12.93 13.06
C SER A 147 -1.93 12.32 11.98
N GLN A 148 -2.57 13.19 11.18
CA GLN A 148 -3.28 12.78 9.96
C GLN A 148 -2.35 12.75 8.75
N HIS A 149 -1.25 13.50 8.76
CA HIS A 149 -0.20 13.41 7.74
C HIS A 149 0.70 12.23 8.07
N VAL A 150 0.91 11.36 7.09
CA VAL A 150 1.57 10.06 7.29
C VAL A 150 2.62 9.76 6.24
N ILE A 151 2.66 10.48 5.12
CA ILE A 151 3.57 10.16 4.03
C ILE A 151 4.89 10.93 4.22
N SER A 152 6.03 10.26 4.20
CA SER A 152 7.35 10.91 4.20
C SER A 152 8.29 10.26 3.20
N LEU A 153 9.30 11.02 2.77
CA LEU A 153 10.43 10.46 2.04
C LEU A 153 11.42 9.80 2.99
N HIS A 154 12.09 8.75 2.50
CA HIS A 154 13.16 8.09 3.22
C HIS A 154 14.27 7.65 2.25
N ALA A 155 15.48 7.51 2.82
CA ALA A 155 16.70 7.25 2.07
C ALA A 155 16.74 5.89 1.37
N GLU A 156 17.30 5.90 0.15
CA GLU A 156 17.79 4.79 -0.69
C GLU A 156 16.75 3.92 -1.46
N CYS A 157 16.69 4.13 -2.79
CA CYS A 157 16.31 3.11 -3.79
C CYS A 157 17.58 2.59 -4.48
N PHE A 158 18.30 1.62 -3.93
CA PHE A 158 19.35 0.99 -4.73
C PHE A 158 18.75 -0.10 -5.64
N SER A 159 18.27 0.38 -6.79
CA SER A 159 18.04 -0.29 -8.09
C SER A 159 17.11 -1.52 -8.15
N LEU A 160 16.11 -1.43 -9.03
CA LEU A 160 15.46 -2.57 -9.71
C LEU A 160 16.41 -3.17 -10.76
#